data_AF-A0A7L4MSI4-F1
#
_entry.id   AF-A0A7L4MSI4-F1
#
_cell.length_a   1.000
_cell.length_b   1.000
_cell.length_c   1.000
_cell.angle_alpha   90.00
_cell.angle_beta   90.00
_cell.angle_gamma   90.00
#
_symmetry.space_group_name_H-M   'P 1'
#
loop_
_entity.id
_entity.type
_entity.pdbx_description
1 polymer ?
#
loop_
_entity_poly.entity_id
_entity_poly.type
_entity_poly.pdbx_seq_one_letter_code
_entity_poly.pdbx_strand_id
1 'polypeptide(L)'
;RVASVTRHPAYREGDAIAGDGDIAGDLALARLDPPVTPNRLVRPICLPGPAVRFPPGTNCTVTGWGDVRTAGEWHPGTGWGRVGDTWCQVWGHLGT
;
A
#
# COMPACT_ATOMS: atom_id res chain seq x y z
N ARG A 1 -16.08 -7.61 -13.24
CA ARG A 1 -16.81 -6.84 -12.20
C ARG A 1 -16.36 -7.34 -10.83
N VAL A 2 -16.59 -6.61 -9.73
CA VAL A 2 -16.37 -7.19 -8.39
C VAL A 2 -17.54 -8.09 -8.07
N ALA A 3 -17.25 -9.35 -7.75
CA ALA A 3 -18.24 -10.35 -7.35
C ALA A 3 -18.47 -10.35 -5.84
N SER A 4 -17.39 -10.21 -5.06
CA SER A 4 -17.46 -10.16 -3.61
C SER A 4 -16.24 -9.42 -3.02
N VAL A 5 -16.41 -8.90 -1.81
CA VAL A 5 -15.35 -8.29 -1.01
C VAL A 5 -15.34 -8.97 0.36
N THR A 6 -14.19 -9.48 0.79
CA THR A 6 -13.99 -10.07 2.11
C THR A 6 -13.06 -9.17 2.91
N ARG A 7 -13.58 -8.52 3.95
CA ARG A 7 -12.79 -7.67 4.86
C ARG A 7 -12.11 -8.53 5.93
N HIS A 8 -10.94 -8.11 6.40
CA HIS A 8 -10.29 -8.78 7.51
C HIS A 8 -11.17 -8.70 8.78
N PRO A 9 -11.34 -9.79 9.56
CA PRO A 9 -12.24 -9.80 10.72
C PRO A 9 -11.86 -8.83 11.84
N ALA A 10 -10.59 -8.45 11.93
CA ALA A 10 -10.11 -7.48 12.91
C ALA A 10 -10.38 -6.01 12.52
N TYR A 11 -10.74 -5.74 11.26
CA TYR A 11 -11.04 -4.39 10.81
C TYR A 11 -12.35 -3.92 11.43
N ARG A 12 -12.33 -2.74 12.06
CA ARG A 12 -13.51 -2.09 12.60
C ARG A 12 -13.59 -0.66 12.08
N GLU A 13 -14.73 -0.36 11.48
CA GLU A 13 -15.03 0.97 10.98
C GLU A 13 -15.23 1.93 12.16
N GLY A 14 -14.48 3.03 12.19
CA GLY A 14 -14.56 4.00 13.28
C GLY A 14 -13.79 3.63 14.54
N ASP A 15 -12.99 2.55 14.53
CA ASP A 15 -11.87 2.46 15.47
C ASP A 15 -11.01 3.68 15.17
N ALA A 16 -11.13 4.69 16.05
CA ALA A 16 -10.27 5.86 15.99
C ALA A 16 -8.85 5.34 15.96
N ILE A 17 -8.03 5.93 15.09
CA ILE A 17 -6.57 5.84 15.14
C ILE A 17 -6.23 5.85 16.62
N ALA A 18 -5.88 4.67 17.18
CA ALA A 18 -5.39 4.64 18.54
C ALA A 18 -4.24 5.65 18.56
N GLY A 19 -3.98 6.35 19.66
CA GLY A 19 -3.03 7.48 19.65
C GLY A 19 -1.61 7.15 19.11
N ASP A 20 -1.34 5.90 18.73
CA ASP A 20 -0.19 5.36 18.02
C ASP A 20 -0.26 5.41 16.47
N GLY A 21 -1.43 5.56 15.83
CA GLY A 21 -1.52 5.54 14.35
C GLY A 21 -2.15 4.28 13.75
N ASP A 22 -2.39 3.23 14.55
CA ASP A 22 -2.62 1.88 14.03
C ASP A 22 -4.11 1.56 13.75
N ILE A 23 -4.39 1.08 12.54
CA ILE A 23 -5.70 0.52 12.15
C ILE A 23 -5.56 -1.00 12.03
N ALA A 24 -6.09 -1.73 13.00
CA ALA A 24 -5.98 -3.18 13.04
C ALA A 24 -6.65 -3.84 11.83
N GLY A 25 -5.87 -4.58 11.04
CA GLY A 25 -6.39 -5.37 9.93
C GLY A 25 -6.97 -4.55 8.78
N ASP A 26 -6.41 -3.37 8.48
CA ASP A 26 -6.74 -2.62 7.26
C ASP A 26 -6.32 -3.38 5.98
N LEU A 27 -7.12 -4.39 5.63
CA LEU A 27 -6.91 -5.32 4.53
C LEU A 27 -8.25 -5.93 4.09
N ALA A 28 -8.45 -6.05 2.78
CA ALA A 28 -9.58 -6.77 2.20
C ALA A 28 -9.20 -7.47 0.88
N LEU A 29 -9.92 -8.54 0.55
CA LEU A 29 -9.80 -9.26 -0.72
C LEU A 29 -11.02 -9.00 -1.61
N ALA A 30 -10.80 -8.52 -2.83
CA ALA A 30 -11.84 -8.36 -3.85
C ALA A 30 -11.76 -9.49 -4.88
N ARG A 31 -12.83 -10.29 -4.99
CA ARG A 31 -12.93 -11.34 -6.01
C ARG A 31 -13.56 -10.78 -7.27
N LEU A 32 -12.92 -11.01 -8.41
CA LEU A 32 -13.42 -10.59 -9.72
C LEU A 32 -14.18 -11.73 -10.39
N ASP A 33 -15.26 -11.39 -11.10
CA ASP A 33 -16.00 -12.30 -11.97
C ASP A 33 -16.40 -11.58 -13.28
N PRO A 34 -16.00 -12.10 -14.46
CA PRO A 34 -15.06 -13.22 -14.63
C PRO A 34 -13.65 -12.90 -14.10
N PRO A 35 -12.83 -13.92 -13.81
CA PRO A 35 -11.42 -13.74 -13.48
C PRO A 35 -10.69 -12.96 -14.58
N VAL A 36 -9.68 -12.18 -14.19
CA VAL A 36 -8.88 -11.43 -15.16
C VAL A 36 -7.88 -12.37 -15.83
N THR A 37 -7.79 -12.28 -17.16
CA THR A 37 -6.80 -13.03 -17.96
C THR A 37 -5.42 -12.38 -17.83
N PRO A 38 -4.41 -13.10 -17.28
CA PRO A 38 -3.05 -12.58 -17.19
C PRO A 38 -2.46 -12.27 -18.57
N ASN A 39 -1.65 -11.22 -18.65
CA ASN A 39 -0.96 -10.82 -19.88
C ASN A 39 0.29 -9.99 -19.54
N ARG A 40 0.92 -9.36 -20.55
CA ARG A 40 2.13 -8.55 -20.34
C ARG A 40 1.93 -7.37 -19.37
N LEU A 41 0.74 -6.79 -19.33
CA LEU A 41 0.39 -5.64 -18.50
C LEU A 41 -0.32 -6.03 -17.20
N VAL A 42 -0.89 -7.23 -17.11
CA VAL A 42 -1.63 -7.70 -15.92
C VAL A 42 -1.01 -8.97 -15.38
N ARG A 43 -0.37 -8.86 -14.21
CA ARG A 43 0.28 -9.97 -13.49
C ARG A 43 0.03 -9.87 -11.99
N PRO A 44 -0.09 -11.00 -11.27
CA PRO A 44 -0.17 -10.99 -9.81
C PRO A 44 1.16 -10.54 -9.20
N ILE A 45 1.09 -9.93 -8.02
CA ILE A 45 2.27 -9.66 -7.20
C ILE A 45 2.57 -10.87 -6.30
N CYS A 46 3.83 -11.07 -5.95
CA CYS A 46 4.23 -12.08 -4.98
C CYS A 46 3.85 -11.63 -3.56
N LEU A 47 3.38 -12.56 -2.74
CA LEU A 47 3.24 -12.33 -1.30
C LEU A 47 4.53 -12.76 -0.60
N PRO A 48 5.01 -12.00 0.39
CA PRO A 48 6.12 -12.44 1.22
C PRO A 48 5.72 -13.67 2.04
N GLY A 49 6.70 -14.49 2.39
CA GLY A 49 6.50 -15.56 3.36
C GLY A 49 6.13 -14.98 4.74
N PRO A 50 5.43 -15.73 5.60
CA PRO A 50 4.89 -15.23 6.88
C PRO A 50 5.97 -14.79 7.88
N ALA A 51 7.21 -15.23 7.72
CA ALA A 51 8.35 -14.88 8.57
C ALA A 51 9.28 -13.82 7.96
N VAL A 52 9.00 -13.33 6.75
CA VAL A 52 9.82 -12.32 6.09
C VAL A 52 9.75 -11.02 6.90
N ARG A 53 10.91 -10.41 7.13
CA ARG A 53 11.06 -9.10 7.78
C ARG A 53 11.78 -8.16 6.83
N PHE A 54 11.35 -6.91 6.78
CA PHE A 54 12.01 -5.84 6.03
C PHE A 54 12.75 -4.94 7.02
N PRO A 55 14.09 -4.95 7.05
CA PRO A 55 14.85 -4.08 7.94
C PRO A 55 14.60 -2.59 7.64
N PRO A 56 14.77 -1.69 8.63
CA PRO A 56 14.78 -0.26 8.39
C PRO A 56 15.77 0.12 7.28
N GLY A 57 15.38 1.04 6.39
CA GLY A 57 16.19 1.44 5.23
C GLY A 57 16.08 0.50 4.02
N THR A 58 15.21 -0.51 4.05
CA THR A 58 14.91 -1.32 2.86
C THR A 58 14.25 -0.43 1.79
N ASN A 59 14.80 -0.45 0.58
CA ASN A 59 14.20 0.27 -0.54
C ASN A 59 12.93 -0.41 -1.01
N CYS A 60 11.86 0.38 -1.15
CA CYS A 60 10.54 -0.07 -1.55
C CYS A 60 10.00 0.86 -2.65
N THR A 61 9.03 0.38 -3.43
CA THR A 61 8.36 1.18 -4.45
C THR A 61 6.87 1.24 -4.16
N VAL A 62 6.32 2.46 -4.18
CA VAL A 62 4.90 2.74 -3.99
C VAL A 62 4.37 3.29 -5.30
N THR A 63 3.25 2.76 -5.78
CA THR A 63 2.61 3.20 -7.02
C THR A 63 1.13 3.44 -6.78
N GLY A 64 0.54 4.41 -7.49
CA GLY A 64 -0.86 4.76 -7.35
C GLY A 64 -1.21 6.03 -8.12
N TRP A 65 -2.50 6.39 -8.11
CA TRP A 65 -3.04 7.59 -8.77
C TRP A 65 -3.52 8.64 -7.75
N GLY A 66 -2.97 8.61 -6.52
CA GLY A 66 -3.35 9.52 -5.44
C GLY A 66 -2.90 10.98 -5.67
N ASP A 67 -3.34 11.88 -4.80
CA ASP A 67 -2.96 13.30 -4.86
C ASP A 67 -1.46 13.49 -4.58
N VAL A 68 -0.77 14.10 -5.53
CA VAL A 68 0.67 14.38 -5.47
C VAL A 68 1.00 15.71 -4.77
N ARG A 69 0.00 16.54 -4.50
CA ARG A 69 0.16 17.87 -3.89
C ARG A 69 0.01 17.85 -2.37
N THR A 70 -0.73 16.88 -1.83
CA THR A 70 -0.97 16.70 -0.40
C THR A 70 -0.18 15.54 0.20
N ALA A 71 0.85 15.04 -0.50
CA ALA A 71 1.82 14.13 0.09
C ALA A 71 2.37 14.78 1.37
N GLY A 72 1.88 14.31 2.51
CA GLY A 72 2.39 14.70 3.82
C GLY A 72 3.89 14.45 3.81
N GLU A 73 4.65 15.54 3.86
CA GLU A 73 6.10 15.57 3.95
C GLU A 73 6.84 14.91 2.78
N TRP A 74 6.84 15.58 1.62
CA TRP A 74 8.05 15.56 0.80
C TRP A 74 9.15 16.29 1.59
N HIS A 75 10.01 15.55 2.29
CA HIS A 75 11.15 16.17 2.97
C HIS A 75 12.17 16.62 1.92
N PRO A 76 12.42 17.94 1.76
CA PRO A 76 13.44 18.42 0.85
C PRO A 76 14.81 17.89 1.31
N GLY A 77 15.42 17.00 0.53
CA GLY A 77 16.76 16.46 0.76
C GLY A 77 16.87 14.95 0.98
N THR A 78 15.77 14.22 1.18
CA THR A 78 15.83 12.77 1.51
C THR A 78 14.96 11.85 0.65
N GLY A 79 13.95 12.35 -0.07
CA GLY A 79 13.17 11.56 -1.05
C GLY A 79 12.25 10.50 -0.45
N TRP A 80 11.84 10.64 0.81
CA TRP A 80 10.92 9.71 1.48
C TRP A 80 9.46 10.13 1.32
N GLY A 81 8.56 9.15 1.21
CA GLY A 81 7.11 9.33 1.36
C GLY A 81 6.54 8.30 2.32
N ARG A 82 5.59 8.73 3.16
CA ARG A 82 4.96 7.90 4.19
C ARG A 82 3.91 6.96 3.57
N VAL A 83 4.03 5.66 3.82
CA VAL A 83 2.95 4.68 3.59
C VAL A 83 2.72 3.93 4.91
N GLY A 84 1.67 4.32 5.64
CA GLY A 84 1.46 3.86 7.02
C GLY A 84 2.64 4.26 7.92
N ASP A 85 3.17 3.30 8.68
CA ASP A 85 4.35 3.48 9.55
C ASP A 85 5.68 3.18 8.86
N THR A 86 5.64 2.77 7.59
CA THR A 86 6.84 2.45 6.83
C THR A 86 7.27 3.66 6.02
N TRP A 87 8.51 4.10 6.25
CA TRP A 87 9.19 5.02 5.36
C TRP A 87 9.64 4.24 4.12
N CYS A 88 8.99 4.49 2.99
CA CYS A 88 9.43 4.00 1.69
C CYS A 88 10.17 5.13 0.97
N GLN A 89 11.31 4.85 0.35
CA GLN A 89 11.93 5.83 -0.55
C GLN A 89 11.02 5.98 -1.76
N VAL A 90 10.43 7.17 -1.94
CA VAL A 90 9.54 7.45 -3.07
C VAL A 90 10.38 8.08 -4.17
N TRP A 91 10.69 7.29 -5.19
CA TRP A 91 11.26 7.80 -6.44
C TRP A 91 10.12 8.20 -7.39
N GLY A 92 9.85 9.51 -7.46
CA GLY A 92 9.13 10.14 -8.55
C GLY A 92 10.08 11.09 -9.25
N HIS A 93 10.60 10.71 -10.42
CA HIS A 93 11.26 11.67 -11.29
C HIS A 93 10.21 12.66 -11.80
N LEU A 94 10.30 13.91 -11.36
CA LEU A 94 9.72 15.03 -12.08
C LEU A 94 10.34 15.04 -13.49
N GLY A 95 9.50 14.82 -14.51
CA GLY A 95 9.63 15.28 -15.90
C GLY A 95 10.99 15.21 -16.62
N THR A 96 10.98 14.48 -17.75
CA THR A 96 11.87 14.56 -18.92
C THR A 96 13.36 14.27 -18.75
#